data_AF-A6DMU8-F1
#
_entry.id   AF-A6DMU8-F1
#
_cell.length_a   1.000
_cell.length_b   1.000
_cell.length_c   1.000
_cell.angle_alpha   90.00
_cell.angle_beta   90.00
_cell.angle_gamma   90.00
#
_symmetry.space_group_name_H-M   'P 1'
#
loop_
_entity.id
_entity.type
_entity.pdbx_description
1 polymer ?
#
loop_
_entity_poly.entity_id
_entity_poly.type
_entity_poly.pdbx_seq_one_letter_code
_entity_poly.pdbx_strand_id
1 'polypeptide(L)'
;MKKHFNILLLSFFFVACQSQEKIAVQAETNLFPLEGVTLGKTTEDEIRLLGEESDKFNYYKVRGQNFWIKGGLAEHMYVTRGSEWPHKWRNYNFSWYLSYDEWIEVLENIGYEVTVIEPPRVDVHNDHPSLYAKLRATKKEETTIQLNLDFRFSKNTKTDQHGSLCSIKIRSL
;
A
#
# COMPACT_ATOMS: atom_id res chain seq x y z
N MET A 1 -69.10 20.28 43.10
CA MET A 1 -68.45 21.44 43.76
C MET A 1 -67.01 21.09 44.07
N LYS A 2 -66.07 22.01 43.77
CA LYS A 2 -64.90 22.42 44.59
C LYS A 2 -64.04 21.30 45.19
N LYS A 3 -62.70 21.26 45.12
CA LYS A 3 -61.63 22.23 44.81
C LYS A 3 -60.32 21.45 45.04
N HIS A 4 -59.28 21.71 44.23
CA HIS A 4 -57.88 22.04 44.58
C HIS A 4 -57.19 21.30 45.78
N PHE A 5 -55.89 20.95 45.78
CA PHE A 5 -54.69 21.47 45.10
C PHE A 5 -53.50 20.54 45.45
N ASN A 6 -52.51 20.42 44.53
CA ASN A 6 -51.03 20.50 44.71
C ASN A 6 -50.29 19.73 45.83
N ILE A 7 -49.02 19.32 45.74
CA ILE A 7 -47.88 19.32 44.78
C ILE A 7 -46.81 18.45 45.47
N LEU A 8 -45.98 17.70 44.73
CA LEU A 8 -44.50 17.59 44.87
C LEU A 8 -44.02 16.43 43.98
N LEU A 9 -43.63 16.69 42.73
CA LEU A 9 -42.23 16.92 42.29
C LEU A 9 -41.25 15.85 42.78
N LEU A 10 -40.95 14.89 41.90
CA LEU A 10 -39.60 14.35 41.77
C LEU A 10 -39.28 14.13 40.30
N SER A 11 -38.46 15.04 39.81
CA SER A 11 -37.84 15.07 38.51
C SER A 11 -36.86 13.90 38.38
N PHE A 12 -37.07 13.01 37.41
CA PHE A 12 -35.97 12.23 36.85
C PHE A 12 -36.02 12.37 35.33
N PHE A 13 -35.16 13.27 34.86
CA PHE A 13 -34.64 13.30 33.51
C PHE A 13 -34.02 11.94 33.18
N PHE A 14 -34.70 11.12 32.39
CA PHE A 14 -34.04 10.04 31.66
C PHE A 14 -33.56 10.61 30.33
N VAL A 15 -32.36 11.18 30.35
CA VAL A 15 -31.60 11.58 29.17
C VAL A 15 -31.16 10.31 28.43
N ALA A 16 -31.32 10.35 27.11
CA ALA A 16 -30.99 9.29 26.17
C ALA A 16 -29.54 8.78 26.31
N CYS A 17 -29.37 7.47 26.23
CA CYS A 17 -28.11 6.86 25.80
C CYS A 17 -28.40 6.07 24.53
N GLN A 18 -28.57 6.78 23.42
CA GLN A 18 -28.38 6.17 22.11
C GLN A 18 -26.88 5.91 21.98
N SER A 19 -26.48 4.65 22.13
CA SER A 19 -25.17 4.17 21.74
C SER A 19 -25.04 4.38 20.23
N GLN A 20 -24.42 5.48 19.82
CA GLN A 20 -23.91 5.61 18.47
C GLN A 20 -22.80 4.57 18.30
N GLU A 21 -23.15 3.44 17.67
CA GLU A 21 -22.18 2.55 17.07
C GLU A 21 -21.36 3.37 16.08
N LYS A 22 -20.13 3.67 16.48
CA LYS A 22 -19.12 4.29 15.65
C LYS A 22 -18.75 3.26 14.58
N ILE A 23 -19.51 3.20 13.49
CA ILE A 23 -19.07 2.54 12.26
C ILE A 23 -17.89 3.37 11.77
N ALA A 24 -16.69 3.00 12.21
CA ALA A 24 -15.47 3.42 11.57
C ALA A 24 -15.51 2.79 10.17
N VAL A 25 -15.96 3.55 9.19
CA VAL A 25 -15.69 3.23 7.78
C VAL A 25 -14.17 3.27 7.65
N GLN A 26 -13.52 2.11 7.82
CA GLN A 26 -12.13 1.96 7.40
C GLN A 26 -12.15 2.24 5.91
N ALA A 27 -11.56 3.36 5.51
CA ALA A 27 -11.31 3.62 4.11
C ALA A 27 -10.51 2.42 3.56
N GLU A 28 -11.02 1.75 2.54
CA GLU A 28 -10.32 0.63 1.93
C GLU A 28 -8.95 1.09 1.42
N THR A 29 -7.90 0.66 2.10
CA THR A 29 -6.50 0.99 1.77
C THR A 29 -5.98 0.05 0.68
N ASN A 30 -6.58 0.11 -0.50
CA ASN A 30 -6.24 -0.79 -1.61
C ASN A 30 -5.26 -0.10 -2.57
N LEU A 31 -4.12 -0.73 -2.84
CA LEU A 31 -3.12 -0.19 -3.77
C LEU A 31 -3.64 -0.19 -5.21
N PHE A 32 -4.61 -1.05 -5.53
CA PHE A 32 -5.26 -1.19 -6.83
C PHE A 32 -6.76 -0.86 -6.71
N PRO A 33 -7.46 -0.52 -7.83
CA PRO A 33 -6.91 -0.27 -9.15
C PRO A 33 -5.94 0.93 -9.19
N LEU A 34 -4.97 0.86 -10.09
CA LEU A 34 -4.06 1.94 -10.45
C LEU A 34 -4.34 2.38 -11.89
N GLU A 35 -4.81 3.60 -12.08
CA GLU A 35 -5.08 4.15 -13.42
C GLU A 35 -6.00 3.26 -14.27
N GLY A 36 -6.95 2.58 -13.63
CA GLY A 36 -7.88 1.62 -14.26
C GLY A 36 -7.36 0.18 -14.32
N VAL A 37 -6.11 -0.09 -13.96
CA VAL A 37 -5.50 -1.43 -13.99
C VAL A 37 -5.55 -2.10 -12.61
N THR A 38 -6.03 -3.34 -12.55
CA THR A 38 -5.96 -4.21 -11.37
C THR A 38 -5.18 -5.47 -11.71
N LEU A 39 -4.09 -5.73 -10.95
CA LEU A 39 -3.26 -6.90 -11.21
C LEU A 39 -4.05 -8.20 -11.00
N GLY A 40 -3.84 -9.17 -11.90
CA GLY A 40 -4.53 -10.46 -11.90
C GLY A 40 -5.98 -10.41 -12.40
N LYS A 41 -6.49 -9.23 -12.78
CA LYS A 41 -7.85 -9.07 -13.30
C LYS A 41 -7.91 -8.37 -14.65
N THR A 42 -7.18 -7.27 -14.81
CA THR A 42 -7.19 -6.51 -16.07
C THR A 42 -6.55 -7.33 -17.17
N THR A 43 -7.31 -7.56 -18.24
CA THR A 43 -6.88 -8.28 -19.43
C THR A 43 -5.98 -7.43 -20.31
N GLU A 44 -5.24 -8.10 -21.19
CA GLU A 44 -4.41 -7.44 -22.19
C GLU A 44 -5.24 -6.53 -23.13
N ASP A 45 -6.45 -6.96 -23.49
CA ASP A 45 -7.34 -6.16 -24.34
C ASP A 45 -7.82 -4.89 -23.64
N GLU A 46 -8.13 -4.98 -22.34
CA GLU A 46 -8.53 -3.81 -21.55
C GLU A 46 -7.38 -2.83 -21.36
N ILE A 47 -6.17 -3.30 -21.02
CA ILE A 47 -5.03 -2.40 -20.78
C ILE A 47 -4.52 -1.75 -22.06
N ARG A 48 -4.69 -2.39 -23.22
CA ARG A 48 -4.40 -1.79 -24.54
C ARG A 48 -5.22 -0.53 -24.81
N LEU A 49 -6.41 -0.40 -24.19
CA LEU A 49 -7.24 0.80 -24.28
C LEU A 49 -6.79 1.91 -23.32
N LEU A 50 -5.98 1.59 -22.31
CA LEU A 50 -5.56 2.50 -21.25
C LEU A 50 -4.16 3.08 -21.45
N GLY A 51 -3.31 2.43 -22.24
CA GLY A 51 -1.91 2.82 -22.39
C GLY A 51 -1.24 2.31 -23.66
N GLU A 52 0.07 2.49 -23.69
CA GLU A 52 0.90 2.24 -24.86
C GLU A 52 1.68 0.92 -24.67
N GLU A 53 1.64 0.04 -25.66
CA GLU A 53 2.45 -1.17 -25.66
C GLU A 53 3.94 -0.84 -25.77
N SER A 54 4.80 -1.63 -25.11
CA SER A 54 6.25 -1.50 -25.27
C SER A 54 6.74 -2.19 -26.55
N ASP A 55 7.54 -1.48 -27.34
CA ASP A 55 8.17 -2.03 -28.55
C ASP A 55 9.13 -3.21 -28.31
N LYS A 56 9.58 -3.43 -27.05
CA LYS A 56 10.67 -4.36 -26.73
C LYS A 56 10.30 -5.44 -25.73
N PHE A 57 9.28 -5.22 -24.92
CA PHE A 57 8.97 -6.06 -23.77
C PHE A 57 7.47 -6.26 -23.66
N ASN A 58 7.04 -7.35 -23.04
CA ASN A 58 5.61 -7.62 -22.86
C ASN A 58 5.02 -6.84 -21.69
N TYR A 59 4.94 -5.51 -21.82
CA TYR A 59 4.27 -4.63 -20.87
C TYR A 59 3.56 -3.48 -21.58
N TYR A 60 2.56 -2.91 -20.91
CA TYR A 60 1.90 -1.67 -21.31
C TYR A 60 2.25 -0.54 -20.33
N LYS A 61 2.55 0.65 -20.86
CA LYS A 61 2.80 1.86 -20.10
C LYS A 61 1.50 2.65 -19.96
N VAL A 62 0.98 2.73 -18.74
CA VAL A 62 -0.23 3.50 -18.41
C VAL A 62 0.17 4.62 -17.47
N ARG A 63 0.06 5.88 -17.94
CA ARG A 63 0.36 7.10 -17.16
C ARG A 63 1.70 7.03 -16.39
N GLY A 64 2.74 6.56 -17.07
CA GLY A 64 4.09 6.46 -16.51
C GLY A 64 4.45 5.11 -15.89
N GLN A 65 3.45 4.28 -15.56
CA GLN A 65 3.67 2.99 -14.90
C GLN A 65 3.64 1.82 -15.89
N ASN A 66 4.59 0.90 -15.75
CA ASN A 66 4.72 -0.26 -16.62
C ASN A 66 4.04 -1.48 -15.98
N PHE A 67 3.03 -2.02 -16.66
CA PHE A 67 2.27 -3.20 -16.26
C PHE A 67 2.60 -4.37 -17.18
N TRP A 68 3.21 -5.40 -16.63
CA TRP A 68 3.71 -6.55 -17.39
C TRP A 68 2.63 -7.60 -17.57
N ILE A 69 2.53 -8.11 -18.80
CA ILE A 69 1.50 -9.06 -19.20
C ILE A 69 2.05 -10.48 -19.13
N LYS A 70 1.24 -11.39 -18.57
CA LYS A 70 1.51 -12.83 -18.59
C LYS A 70 0.19 -13.58 -18.52
N GLY A 71 0.04 -14.59 -19.39
CA GLY A 71 -1.23 -15.32 -19.53
C GLY A 71 -2.41 -14.46 -19.98
N GLY A 72 -2.16 -13.36 -20.70
CA GLY A 72 -3.21 -12.42 -21.15
C GLY A 72 -3.73 -11.47 -20.08
N LEU A 73 -3.10 -11.42 -18.90
CA LEU A 73 -3.48 -10.54 -17.79
C LEU A 73 -2.30 -9.65 -17.38
N ALA A 74 -2.61 -8.45 -16.87
CA ALA A 74 -1.65 -7.63 -16.15
C ALA A 74 -1.28 -8.31 -14.83
N GLU A 75 -0.14 -9.01 -14.77
CA GLU A 75 0.20 -9.88 -13.63
C GLU A 75 1.05 -9.14 -12.59
N HIS A 76 1.95 -8.27 -13.04
CA HIS A 76 2.92 -7.62 -12.17
C HIS A 76 3.37 -6.24 -12.66
N MET A 77 3.95 -5.46 -11.75
CA MET A 77 4.60 -4.18 -12.03
C MET A 77 5.90 -4.04 -11.23
N TYR A 78 6.80 -3.18 -11.70
CA TYR A 78 8.05 -2.84 -11.01
C TYR A 78 8.13 -1.34 -10.80
N VAL A 79 8.52 -0.95 -9.59
CA VAL A 79 8.75 0.45 -9.21
C VAL A 79 10.17 0.52 -8.68
N THR A 80 11.06 1.21 -9.40
CA THR A 80 12.48 1.34 -9.05
C THR A 80 12.78 2.74 -8.56
N ARG A 81 13.82 2.90 -7.74
CA ARG A 81 14.23 4.22 -7.25
C ARG A 81 14.45 5.18 -8.41
N GLY A 82 13.86 6.35 -8.32
CA GLY A 82 13.88 7.37 -9.39
C GLY A 82 12.67 7.31 -10.33
N SER A 83 11.88 6.24 -10.30
CA SER A 83 10.54 6.24 -10.91
C SER A 83 9.55 7.03 -10.06
N GLU A 84 8.55 7.61 -10.73
CA GLU A 84 7.46 8.29 -10.05
C GLU A 84 6.55 7.29 -9.33
N TRP A 85 6.15 7.64 -8.11
CA TRP A 85 5.12 6.89 -7.41
C TRP A 85 3.77 7.05 -8.12
N PRO A 86 2.98 5.96 -8.26
CA PRO A 86 1.59 6.08 -8.66
C PRO A 86 0.88 7.09 -7.76
N HIS A 87 0.06 7.97 -8.33
CA HIS A 87 -0.57 9.05 -7.57
C HIS A 87 -1.36 8.54 -6.36
N LYS A 88 -2.09 7.43 -6.54
CA LYS A 88 -2.85 6.78 -5.47
C LYS A 88 -1.97 6.40 -4.27
N TRP A 89 -0.74 5.96 -4.51
CA TRP A 89 0.15 5.46 -3.46
C TRP A 89 0.73 6.58 -2.60
N ARG A 90 0.79 7.81 -3.12
CA ARG A 90 1.20 8.98 -2.34
C ARG A 90 0.26 9.24 -1.17
N ASN A 91 -1.02 8.85 -1.29
CA ASN A 91 -2.01 8.95 -0.20
C ASN A 91 -1.75 7.98 0.96
N TYR A 92 -0.87 6.99 0.76
CA TYR A 92 -0.49 5.99 1.76
C TYR A 92 0.91 6.24 2.33
N ASN A 93 1.45 7.46 2.16
CA ASN A 93 2.79 7.84 2.62
C ASN A 93 3.94 7.03 2.00
N PHE A 94 3.73 6.35 0.87
CA PHE A 94 4.80 5.67 0.16
C PHE A 94 5.84 6.69 -0.29
N SER A 95 7.09 6.49 0.13
CA SER A 95 8.17 7.43 -0.16
C SER A 95 9.51 6.73 -0.29
N TRP A 96 10.29 7.16 -1.27
CA TRP A 96 11.67 6.68 -1.45
C TRP A 96 12.60 7.09 -0.32
N TYR A 97 12.15 7.96 0.60
CA TYR A 97 12.93 8.48 1.72
C TYR A 97 12.63 7.79 3.06
N LEU A 98 11.76 6.79 3.07
CA LEU A 98 11.53 5.97 4.26
C LEU A 98 12.74 5.08 4.54
N SER A 99 13.03 4.87 5.82
CA SER A 99 13.91 3.83 6.34
C SER A 99 13.28 2.44 6.22
N TYR A 100 14.06 1.40 6.55
CA TYR A 100 13.58 0.03 6.51
C TYR A 100 12.39 -0.21 7.44
N ASP A 101 12.46 0.27 8.69
CA ASP A 101 11.40 0.09 9.69
C ASP A 101 10.16 0.92 9.34
N GLU A 102 10.32 2.16 8.86
CA GLU A 102 9.20 2.99 8.40
C GLU A 102 8.45 2.34 7.22
N TRP A 103 9.14 1.60 6.35
CA TRP A 103 8.47 0.82 5.29
C TRP A 103 7.61 -0.30 5.87
N ILE A 104 8.05 -0.98 6.92
CA ILE A 104 7.26 -2.01 7.62
C ILE A 104 6.00 -1.34 8.19
N GLU A 105 6.17 -0.26 8.95
CA GLU A 105 5.06 0.46 9.58
C GLU A 105 4.02 0.94 8.56
N VAL A 106 4.47 1.52 7.44
CA VAL A 106 3.57 1.98 6.37
C VAL A 106 2.76 0.81 5.81
N LEU A 107 3.40 -0.32 5.53
CA LEU A 107 2.75 -1.49 4.94
C LEU A 107 1.74 -2.14 5.91
N GLU A 108 2.12 -2.27 7.18
CA GLU A 108 1.23 -2.80 8.22
C GLU A 108 0.03 -1.87 8.45
N ASN A 109 0.23 -0.55 8.44
CA ASN A 109 -0.84 0.44 8.58
C ASN A 109 -1.88 0.38 7.45
N ILE A 110 -1.48 -0.03 6.24
CA ILE A 110 -2.42 -0.26 5.12
C ILE A 110 -2.91 -1.71 5.03
N GLY A 111 -2.64 -2.53 6.04
CA GLY A 111 -3.21 -3.87 6.22
C GLY A 111 -2.46 -4.98 5.48
N TYR A 112 -1.18 -4.78 5.14
CA TYR A 112 -0.33 -5.87 4.65
C TYR A 112 0.29 -6.63 5.81
N GLU A 113 0.34 -7.95 5.68
CA GLU A 113 1.18 -8.81 6.50
C GLU A 113 2.62 -8.74 5.98
N VAL A 114 3.56 -8.29 6.81
CA VAL A 114 4.97 -8.14 6.44
C VAL A 114 5.78 -9.32 6.97
N THR A 115 6.54 -9.94 6.08
CA THR A 115 7.51 -10.99 6.37
C THR A 115 8.91 -10.52 6.01
N VAL A 116 9.82 -10.60 6.97
CA VAL A 116 11.26 -10.39 6.74
C VAL A 116 11.82 -11.61 6.01
N ILE A 117 12.20 -11.43 4.74
CA ILE A 117 12.79 -12.49 3.91
C ILE A 117 14.30 -12.55 4.11
N GLU A 118 14.92 -11.37 4.18
CA GLU A 118 16.33 -11.22 4.55
C GLU A 118 16.45 -10.08 5.56
N PRO A 119 17.00 -10.33 6.76
CA PRO A 119 17.12 -9.31 7.80
C PRO A 119 18.11 -8.21 7.39
N PRO A 120 17.94 -6.98 7.90
CA PRO A 120 18.79 -5.87 7.52
C PRO A 120 20.22 -6.08 8.01
N ARG A 121 21.17 -5.93 7.09
CA ARG A 121 22.61 -5.93 7.37
C ARG A 121 23.32 -4.94 6.47
N VAL A 122 24.45 -4.40 6.93
CA VAL A 122 25.31 -3.57 6.09
C VAL A 122 26.45 -4.42 5.52
N ASP A 123 26.71 -4.29 4.24
CA ASP A 123 27.85 -4.91 3.56
C ASP A 123 28.48 -3.92 2.56
N VAL A 124 29.67 -4.23 2.06
CA VAL A 124 30.35 -3.39 1.06
C VAL A 124 29.91 -3.79 -0.34
N HIS A 125 29.43 -2.82 -1.11
CA HIS A 125 29.10 -2.95 -2.51
C HIS A 125 29.75 -1.83 -3.33
N ASN A 126 30.58 -2.18 -4.32
CA ASN A 126 31.33 -1.20 -5.13
C ASN A 126 32.03 -0.14 -4.26
N ASP A 127 32.82 -0.59 -3.28
CA ASP A 127 33.60 0.23 -2.35
C ASP A 127 32.79 1.18 -1.44
N HIS A 128 31.48 0.95 -1.31
CA HIS A 128 30.61 1.73 -0.42
C HIS A 128 29.77 0.83 0.49
N PRO A 129 29.48 1.25 1.74
CA PRO A 129 28.51 0.57 2.58
C PRO A 129 27.12 0.60 1.95
N SER A 130 26.46 -0.54 1.89
CA SER A 130 25.09 -0.70 1.38
C SER A 130 24.26 -1.53 2.35
N LEU A 131 23.00 -1.12 2.54
CA LEU A 131 22.00 -1.94 3.19
C LEU A 131 21.69 -3.15 2.31
N TYR A 132 21.55 -4.30 2.93
CA TYR A 132 21.02 -5.51 2.32
C TYR A 132 19.87 -5.97 3.20
N ALA A 133 18.67 -5.91 2.65
CA ALA A 133 17.47 -6.41 3.29
C ALA A 133 16.43 -6.75 2.22
N LYS A 134 15.52 -7.68 2.54
CA LYS A 134 14.34 -7.96 1.71
C LYS A 134 13.11 -8.15 2.56
N LEU A 135 12.05 -7.46 2.20
CA LEU A 135 10.72 -7.64 2.77
C LEU A 135 9.79 -8.24 1.73
N ARG A 136 8.87 -9.07 2.21
CA ARG A 136 7.68 -9.45 1.47
C ARG A 136 6.48 -8.93 2.25
N ALA A 137 5.60 -8.21 1.57
CA ALA A 137 4.33 -7.80 2.14
C ALA A 137 3.20 -8.42 1.32
N THR A 138 2.24 -9.04 2.00
CA THR A 138 1.07 -9.67 1.36
C THR A 138 -0.23 -9.14 1.94
N LYS A 139 -1.19 -8.83 1.08
CA LYS A 139 -2.56 -8.50 1.49
C LYS A 139 -3.53 -9.35 0.70
N LYS A 140 -4.45 -10.00 1.42
CA LYS A 140 -5.54 -10.78 0.84
C LYS A 140 -6.70 -9.84 0.57
N GLU A 141 -7.02 -9.69 -0.70
CA GLU A 141 -8.24 -9.01 -1.18
C GLU A 141 -9.01 -10.03 -2.05
N GLU A 142 -9.74 -9.58 -3.06
CA GLU A 142 -10.29 -10.48 -4.09
C GLU A 142 -9.19 -11.21 -4.88
N THR A 143 -8.03 -10.55 -5.06
CA THR A 143 -6.79 -11.14 -5.57
C THR A 143 -5.71 -10.86 -4.56
N THR A 144 -4.89 -11.87 -4.24
CA THR A 144 -3.80 -11.64 -3.27
C THR A 144 -2.71 -10.81 -3.92
N ILE A 145 -2.38 -9.67 -3.32
CA ILE A 145 -1.32 -8.79 -3.79
C ILE A 145 -0.08 -9.02 -2.93
N GLN A 146 1.06 -9.26 -3.60
CA GLN A 146 2.37 -9.40 -2.97
C GLN A 146 3.31 -8.30 -3.45
N LEU A 147 3.91 -7.56 -2.51
CA LEU A 147 5.03 -6.65 -2.74
C LEU A 147 6.30 -7.34 -2.25
N ASN A 148 7.38 -7.26 -3.03
CA ASN A 148 8.73 -7.57 -2.58
C ASN A 148 9.55 -6.29 -2.64
N LEU A 149 10.01 -5.83 -1.48
CA LEU A 149 10.84 -4.64 -1.35
C LEU A 149 12.30 -5.08 -1.25
N ASP A 150 13.15 -4.49 -2.09
CA ASP A 150 14.59 -4.76 -2.13
C ASP A 150 15.36 -3.49 -1.74
N PHE A 151 16.15 -3.60 -0.66
CA PHE A 151 16.96 -2.52 -0.10
C PHE A 151 18.43 -2.59 -0.53
N ARG A 152 18.79 -3.51 -1.43
CA ARG A 152 20.16 -3.68 -1.90
C ARG A 152 20.60 -2.56 -2.83
N PHE A 153 21.91 -2.32 -2.88
CA PHE A 153 22.59 -1.41 -3.80
C PHE A 153 22.34 0.09 -3.55
N SER A 154 21.65 0.47 -2.49
CA SER A 154 21.64 1.86 -2.03
C SER A 154 23.02 2.24 -1.49
N LYS A 155 23.65 3.25 -2.08
CA LYS A 155 25.01 3.67 -1.70
C LYS A 155 25.02 4.41 -0.37
N ASN A 156 26.05 4.15 0.43
CA ASN A 156 26.30 4.78 1.73
C ASN A 156 25.08 4.68 2.66
N THR A 157 24.52 3.47 2.78
CA THR A 157 23.32 3.22 3.61
C THR A 157 23.61 2.36 4.84
N LYS A 158 22.99 2.73 5.96
CA LYS A 158 22.92 1.96 7.21
C LYS A 158 21.52 1.37 7.40
N THR A 159 21.36 0.53 8.43
CA THR A 159 20.10 -0.17 8.73
C THR A 159 18.94 0.76 9.07
N ASP A 160 19.23 1.88 9.74
CA ASP A 160 18.27 2.93 10.13
C ASP A 160 18.21 4.08 9.12
N GLN A 161 18.94 3.99 8.01
CA GLN A 161 19.06 5.12 7.11
C GLN A 161 17.82 5.30 6.23
N HIS A 162 17.40 6.55 6.17
CA HIS A 162 16.33 7.02 5.30
C HIS A 162 16.70 6.85 3.82
N GLY A 163 15.71 6.41 3.07
CA GLY A 163 15.80 6.18 1.65
C GLY A 163 16.87 5.16 1.28
N SER A 164 16.75 3.98 1.85
CA SER A 164 17.55 2.80 1.53
C SER A 164 16.86 1.85 0.55
N LEU A 165 15.54 2.01 0.32
CA LEU A 165 14.82 1.21 -0.67
C LEU A 165 15.36 1.45 -2.09
N CYS A 166 15.57 0.37 -2.83
CA CYS A 166 16.01 0.39 -4.22
C CYS A 166 14.87 0.07 -5.19
N SER A 167 14.04 -0.93 -4.88
CA SER A 167 12.94 -1.32 -5.77
C SER A 167 11.82 -2.05 -5.05
N ILE A 168 10.65 -2.04 -5.69
CA ILE A 168 9.49 -2.83 -5.32
C ILE A 168 9.04 -3.61 -6.55
N LYS A 169 8.93 -4.93 -6.41
CA LYS A 169 8.21 -5.79 -7.35
C LYS A 169 6.84 -6.11 -6.77
N ILE A 170 5.78 -5.81 -7.52
CA ILE A 170 4.40 -6.06 -7.11
C ILE A 170 3.77 -7.07 -8.06
N ARG A 171 3.09 -8.07 -7.52
CA ARG A 171 2.40 -9.11 -8.32
C ARG A 171 1.09 -9.53 -7.69
N SER A 172 0.17 -9.97 -8.53
CA SER A 172 -0.93 -10.84 -8.12
C SER A 172 -0.42 -12.27 -7.89
N LEU A 173 -1.04 -13.00 -6.95
CA LEU A 173 -0.79 -14.43 -6.69
C LEU A 173 -1.97 -15.29 -7.13
#